data_AF-A0A2S2PTC6-F1
#
_entry.id   AF-A0A2S2PTC6-F1
#
_cell.length_a   1.000
_cell.length_b   1.000
_cell.length_c   1.000
_cell.angle_alpha   90.00
_cell.angle_beta   90.00
_cell.angle_gamma   90.00
#
_symmetry.space_group_name_H-M   'P 1'
#
loop_
_entity.id
_entity.type
_entity.pdbx_description
1 polymer ?
#
loop_
_entity_poly.entity_id
_entity_poly.type
_entity_poly.pdbx_seq_one_letter_code
_entity_poly.pdbx_strand_id
1 'polypeptide(L)'
;MNLFRRVVYSSNEVNCVAEKEKLNKDDIFQKYKNFQEYFRKLWIRNREWCLCFRSTLITRGNNTNNIVEASIRIFKDVVLERCKAFNMCALVDFIFTTFERYHKTRLIDFANKRVTKTELYYLKFRSKAKNLNVNKINNNEFNVQSATENEVFYSVFAECIDG
;
A
#
# COMPACT_ATOMS: atom_id res chain seq x y z
N MET A 1 -19.62 8.65 -12.02
CA MET A 1 -18.86 8.47 -10.75
C MET A 1 -17.77 9.51 -10.48
N ASN A 2 -17.16 10.14 -11.50
CA ASN A 2 -16.12 11.17 -11.26
C ASN A 2 -16.62 12.40 -10.50
N LEU A 3 -17.88 12.82 -10.68
CA LEU A 3 -18.46 13.96 -9.95
C LEU A 3 -18.58 13.70 -8.44
N PHE A 4 -19.07 12.52 -8.03
CA PHE A 4 -19.10 12.15 -6.61
C PHE A 4 -17.69 12.12 -6.00
N ARG A 5 -16.70 11.63 -6.75
CA ARG A 5 -15.30 11.68 -6.31
C ARG A 5 -14.82 13.11 -6.08
N ARG A 6 -15.17 14.06 -6.95
CA ARG A 6 -14.82 15.48 -6.79
C ARG A 6 -15.45 16.09 -5.53
N VAL A 7 -16.67 15.69 -5.19
CA VAL A 7 -17.31 16.07 -3.93
C VAL A 7 -16.50 15.55 -2.72
N VAL A 8 -16.19 14.25 -2.70
CA VAL A 8 -15.47 13.60 -1.57
C VAL A 8 -14.09 14.22 -1.34
N TYR A 9 -13.33 14.45 -2.41
CA TYR A 9 -11.93 14.90 -2.35
C TYR A 9 -11.76 16.41 -2.58
N SER A 10 -12.83 17.20 -2.42
CA SER A 10 -12.72 18.65 -2.50
C SER A 10 -11.77 19.20 -1.43
N SER A 11 -10.90 20.12 -1.82
CA SER A 11 -9.88 20.71 -0.95
C SER A 11 -10.42 21.79 -0.01
N ASN A 12 -11.55 22.41 -0.35
CA ASN A 12 -12.21 23.43 0.47
C ASN A 12 -13.74 23.27 0.44
N GLU A 13 -14.41 23.84 1.43
CA GLU A 13 -15.86 23.68 1.63
C GLU A 13 -16.67 24.31 0.49
N VAL A 14 -16.23 25.46 -0.04
CA VAL A 14 -16.90 26.18 -1.13
C VAL A 14 -16.94 25.32 -2.40
N ASN A 15 -15.80 24.75 -2.78
CA ASN A 15 -15.69 23.86 -3.93
C ASN A 15 -16.48 22.56 -3.73
N CYS A 16 -16.50 22.03 -2.50
CA CYS A 16 -17.28 20.84 -2.14
C CYS A 16 -18.78 21.04 -2.41
N VAL A 17 -19.32 22.20 -2.00
CA VAL A 17 -20.73 22.55 -2.26
C VAL A 17 -20.96 22.78 -3.76
N ALA A 18 -20.05 23.46 -4.46
CA ALA A 18 -20.17 23.67 -5.91
C ALA A 18 -20.17 22.35 -6.71
N GLU A 19 -19.28 21.41 -6.38
CA GLU A 19 -19.23 20.10 -7.01
C GLU A 19 -20.46 19.24 -6.67
N LYS A 20 -21.04 19.40 -5.47
CA LYS A 20 -22.31 18.77 -5.12
C LYS A 20 -23.43 19.28 -6.02
N GLU A 21 -23.53 20.59 -6.26
CA GLU A 21 -24.56 21.14 -7.14
C GLU A 21 -24.40 20.66 -8.58
N LYS A 22 -23.16 20.46 -9.05
CA LYS A 22 -22.91 19.81 -10.34
C LYS A 22 -23.35 18.36 -10.36
N LEU A 23 -23.06 17.59 -9.30
CA LEU A 23 -23.52 16.21 -9.16
C LEU A 23 -25.04 16.11 -9.13
N ASN A 24 -25.73 17.04 -8.46
CA ASN A 24 -27.19 17.09 -8.43
C ASN A 24 -27.78 17.31 -9.83
N LYS A 25 -27.05 17.94 -10.76
CA LYS A 25 -27.52 18.18 -12.14
C LYS A 25 -27.11 17.10 -13.13
N ASP A 26 -26.34 16.10 -12.70
CA ASP A 26 -25.85 15.03 -13.55
C ASP A 26 -26.97 14.08 -13.98
N ASP A 27 -27.00 13.72 -15.27
CA ASP A 27 -28.05 12.88 -15.85
C ASP A 27 -28.14 11.51 -15.18
N ILE A 28 -27.00 10.92 -14.79
CA ILE A 28 -26.96 9.63 -14.11
C ILE A 28 -27.51 9.77 -12.70
N PHE A 29 -27.13 10.85 -11.99
CA PHE A 29 -27.68 11.14 -10.67
C PHE A 29 -29.20 11.34 -10.72
N GLN A 30 -29.71 12.05 -11.72
CA GLN A 30 -31.14 12.28 -11.92
C GLN A 30 -31.91 11.02 -12.32
N LYS A 31 -31.27 10.11 -13.07
CA LYS A 31 -31.86 8.84 -13.48
C LYS A 31 -32.16 7.90 -12.32
N TYR A 32 -31.32 7.87 -11.28
CA TYR A 32 -31.37 6.84 -10.23
C TYR A 32 -31.85 7.38 -8.88
N LYS A 33 -33.17 7.35 -8.64
CA LYS A 33 -33.80 7.82 -7.38
C LYS A 33 -33.21 7.23 -6.10
N ASN A 34 -32.91 5.92 -6.10
CA ASN A 34 -32.29 5.26 -4.93
C ASN A 34 -30.91 5.84 -4.62
N PHE A 35 -30.14 6.22 -5.64
CA PHE A 35 -28.85 6.86 -5.45
C PHE A 35 -29.02 8.28 -4.90
N GLN A 36 -30.03 9.03 -5.36
CA GLN A 36 -30.35 10.36 -4.83
C GLN A 36 -30.70 10.31 -3.33
N GLU A 37 -31.60 9.39 -2.94
CA GLU A 37 -31.97 9.21 -1.53
C GLU A 37 -30.79 8.78 -0.68
N TYR A 38 -29.97 7.85 -1.19
CA TYR A 38 -28.74 7.43 -0.51
C TYR A 38 -27.78 8.61 -0.32
N PHE A 39 -27.52 9.37 -1.39
CA PHE A 39 -26.62 10.52 -1.33
C PHE A 39 -27.14 11.61 -0.40
N ARG A 40 -28.44 11.88 -0.38
CA ARG A 40 -29.07 12.82 0.57
C ARG A 40 -28.82 12.41 2.02
N LYS A 41 -29.06 11.14 2.36
CA LYS A 41 -28.77 10.59 3.70
C LYS A 41 -27.28 10.65 4.03
N LEU A 42 -26.43 10.35 3.06
CA LEU A 42 -24.98 10.38 3.22
C LEU A 42 -24.48 11.82 3.45
N TRP A 43 -25.06 12.80 2.77
CA TRP A 43 -24.69 14.21 2.86
C TRP A 43 -24.96 14.82 4.24
N ILE A 44 -25.97 14.34 4.98
CA ILE A 44 -26.24 14.77 6.36
C ILE A 44 -25.00 14.57 7.26
N ARG A 45 -24.19 13.55 6.94
CA ARG A 45 -22.95 13.21 7.66
C ARG A 45 -21.69 13.60 6.87
N ASN A 46 -21.76 14.58 5.97
CA ASN A 46 -20.65 14.99 5.11
C ASN A 46 -19.34 15.31 5.87
N ARG A 47 -19.44 15.81 7.10
CA ARG A 47 -18.28 16.07 7.97
C ARG A 47 -17.48 14.81 8.33
N GLU A 48 -18.10 13.64 8.30
CA GLU A 48 -17.45 12.36 8.64
C GLU A 48 -16.62 11.78 7.49
N TRP A 49 -16.83 12.22 6.23
CA TRP A 49 -16.22 11.58 5.07
C TRP A 49 -15.67 12.52 4.01
N CYS A 50 -16.15 13.77 3.87
CA CYS A 50 -15.53 14.71 2.93
C CYS A 50 -14.16 15.16 3.46
N LEU A 51 -13.19 15.22 2.55
CA LEU A 51 -11.82 15.61 2.87
C LEU A 51 -11.74 17.02 3.48
N CYS A 52 -12.45 17.99 2.89
CA CYS A 52 -12.43 19.39 3.32
C CYS A 52 -12.86 19.59 4.79
N PHE A 53 -13.77 18.77 5.30
CA PHE A 53 -14.27 18.87 6.68
C PHE A 53 -13.45 18.08 7.69
N ARG A 54 -12.44 17.32 7.24
CA ARG A 54 -11.59 16.43 8.05
C ARG A 54 -10.12 16.84 8.05
N SER A 55 -9.84 18.07 7.62
CA SER A 55 -8.48 18.63 7.56
C SER A 55 -7.77 18.64 8.91
N THR A 56 -8.51 18.62 10.02
CA THR A 56 -7.98 18.55 11.39
C THR A 56 -7.50 17.14 11.79
N LEU A 57 -7.87 16.10 11.05
CA LEU A 57 -7.45 14.73 11.35
C LEU A 57 -6.07 14.45 10.75
N ILE A 58 -5.19 13.85 11.53
CA ILE A 58 -3.84 13.43 11.11
C ILE A 58 -3.95 12.17 10.23
N THR A 59 -4.49 12.34 9.03
CA THR A 59 -4.63 11.24 8.06
C THR A 59 -3.37 11.06 7.21
N ARG A 60 -2.42 12.02 7.21
CA ARG A 60 -1.17 12.00 6.42
C ARG A 60 -1.40 11.66 4.92
N GLY A 61 -2.54 12.05 4.35
CA GLY A 61 -2.91 11.71 2.97
C GLY A 61 -3.44 10.28 2.78
N ASN A 62 -3.51 9.47 3.85
CA ASN A 62 -4.16 8.17 3.82
C ASN A 62 -5.68 8.38 3.88
N ASN A 63 -6.29 8.49 2.71
CA ASN A 63 -7.74 8.42 2.54
C ASN A 63 -8.26 6.96 2.50
N THR A 64 -7.40 6.04 2.96
CA THR A 64 -7.57 4.65 3.38
C THR A 64 -8.52 3.74 2.62
N ASN A 65 -8.64 3.88 1.30
CA ASN A 65 -9.27 2.85 0.49
C ASN A 65 -8.42 1.57 0.46
N ASN A 66 -7.10 1.69 0.26
CA ASN A 66 -6.22 0.53 0.04
C ASN A 66 -6.14 -0.42 1.24
N ILE A 67 -6.09 0.10 2.48
CA ILE A 67 -6.02 -0.77 3.68
C ILE A 67 -7.35 -1.47 3.89
N VAL A 68 -8.47 -0.75 3.76
CA VAL A 68 -9.81 -1.32 3.91
C VAL A 68 -10.06 -2.36 2.83
N GLU A 69 -9.73 -2.07 1.57
CA GLU A 69 -9.84 -3.02 0.45
C GLU A 69 -8.96 -4.24 0.66
N ALA A 70 -7.73 -4.07 1.14
CA ALA A 70 -6.83 -5.18 1.45
C ALA A 70 -7.41 -6.06 2.57
N SER A 71 -7.90 -5.47 3.65
CA SER A 71 -8.53 -6.20 4.76
C SER A 71 -9.78 -6.95 4.31
N ILE A 72 -10.64 -6.33 3.51
CA ILE A 72 -11.86 -6.97 2.96
C ILE A 72 -11.49 -8.10 1.99
N ARG A 73 -10.44 -7.93 1.19
CA ARG A 73 -9.94 -8.99 0.32
C ARG A 73 -9.43 -10.18 1.12
N ILE A 74 -8.63 -9.95 2.15
CA ILE A 74 -8.16 -11.00 3.07
C ILE A 74 -9.36 -11.71 3.70
N PHE A 75 -10.34 -10.96 4.19
CA PHE A 75 -11.55 -11.55 4.78
C PHE A 75 -12.27 -12.46 3.78
N LYS A 76 -12.52 -12.00 2.56
CA LYS A 76 -13.18 -12.81 1.52
C LYS A 76 -12.38 -14.03 1.11
N ASP A 77 -11.06 -13.90 1.00
CA ASP A 77 -10.19 -14.92 0.41
C ASP A 77 -9.76 -15.98 1.43
N VAL A 78 -9.44 -15.55 2.65
CA VAL A 78 -8.88 -16.38 3.71
C VAL A 78 -9.95 -16.86 4.68
N VAL A 79 -10.93 -16.01 5.00
CA VAL A 79 -11.98 -16.33 5.99
C VAL A 79 -13.18 -16.97 5.32
N LEU A 80 -13.63 -16.42 4.18
CA LEU A 80 -14.83 -16.91 3.49
C LEU A 80 -14.56 -17.88 2.34
N GLU A 81 -13.28 -18.05 1.95
CA GLU A 81 -12.87 -18.85 0.79
C GLU A 81 -13.68 -18.53 -0.50
N ARG A 82 -14.12 -17.27 -0.64
CA ARG A 82 -14.90 -16.69 -1.75
C ARG A 82 -16.25 -17.32 -2.14
N CYS A 83 -16.59 -18.54 -1.72
CA CYS A 83 -17.73 -19.28 -2.31
C CYS A 83 -18.63 -20.02 -1.32
N LYS A 84 -18.41 -19.92 -0.01
CA LYS A 84 -19.22 -20.66 0.98
C LYS A 84 -20.23 -19.75 1.68
N ALA A 85 -21.48 -20.20 1.70
CA ALA A 85 -22.52 -19.60 2.54
C ALA A 85 -22.34 -20.11 3.96
N PHE A 86 -22.18 -19.19 4.92
CA PHE A 86 -22.01 -19.51 6.33
C PHE A 86 -23.14 -18.89 7.14
N ASN A 87 -23.62 -19.62 8.14
CA ASN A 87 -24.55 -19.05 9.11
C ASN A 87 -23.81 -18.04 10.02
N MET A 88 -24.58 -17.23 10.75
CA MET A 88 -24.02 -16.16 11.58
C MET A 88 -23.05 -16.68 12.64
N CYS A 89 -23.33 -17.83 13.26
CA CYS A 89 -22.46 -18.43 14.27
C CYS A 89 -21.10 -18.83 13.68
N ALA A 90 -21.10 -19.43 12.47
CA ALA A 90 -19.88 -19.80 11.76
C ALA A 90 -19.05 -18.56 11.38
N LEU A 91 -19.70 -17.47 10.96
CA LEU A 91 -18.99 -16.21 10.67
C LEU A 91 -18.29 -15.65 11.91
N VAL A 92 -18.96 -15.68 13.06
CA VAL A 92 -18.37 -15.23 14.33
C VAL A 92 -17.18 -16.12 14.70
N ASP A 93 -17.32 -17.44 14.62
CA ASP A 93 -16.22 -18.37 14.87
C ASP A 93 -15.02 -18.08 13.96
N PHE A 94 -15.23 -17.91 12.66
CA PHE A 94 -14.12 -17.65 11.74
C PHE A 94 -13.40 -16.31 11.97
N ILE A 95 -14.10 -15.30 12.49
CA ILE A 95 -13.45 -14.04 12.90
C ILE A 95 -12.46 -14.31 14.04
N PHE A 96 -12.86 -15.05 15.06
CA PHE A 96 -12.01 -15.33 16.23
C PHE A 96 -10.98 -16.43 15.98
N THR A 97 -11.21 -17.35 15.05
CA THR A 97 -10.29 -18.46 14.79
C THR A 97 -9.39 -18.18 13.60
N THR A 98 -9.96 -17.93 12.42
CA THR A 98 -9.25 -17.88 11.15
C THR A 98 -8.67 -16.50 10.88
N PHE A 99 -9.48 -15.46 11.04
CA PHE A 99 -9.06 -14.08 10.78
C PHE A 99 -8.00 -13.62 11.81
N GLU A 100 -8.22 -13.90 13.09
CA GLU A 100 -7.25 -13.60 14.15
C GLU A 100 -5.91 -14.32 13.93
N ARG A 101 -5.96 -15.63 13.64
CA ARG A 101 -4.75 -16.44 13.39
C ARG A 101 -3.98 -15.93 12.18
N TYR A 102 -4.67 -15.54 11.12
CA TYR A 102 -4.03 -14.95 9.94
C TYR A 102 -3.23 -13.69 10.31
N HIS A 103 -3.84 -12.75 11.04
CA HIS A 103 -3.16 -11.52 11.44
C HIS A 103 -2.01 -11.77 12.41
N LYS A 104 -2.18 -12.66 13.40
CA LYS A 104 -1.09 -13.08 14.30
C LYS A 104 0.09 -13.64 13.52
N THR A 105 -0.16 -14.56 12.59
CA THR A 105 0.89 -15.17 11.75
C THR A 105 1.61 -14.12 10.91
N ARG A 106 0.87 -13.16 10.33
CA ARG A 106 1.47 -12.07 9.53
C ARG A 106 2.35 -11.15 10.36
N LEU A 107 1.96 -10.84 11.59
CA LEU A 107 2.77 -10.04 12.52
C LEU A 107 4.05 -10.78 12.93
N ILE A 108 3.94 -12.07 13.22
CA ILE A 108 5.10 -12.92 13.54
C ILE A 108 6.03 -13.03 12.33
N ASP A 109 5.48 -13.31 11.15
CA ASP A 109 6.24 -13.34 9.89
C ASP A 109 6.95 -12.01 9.65
N PHE A 110 6.28 -10.88 9.87
CA PHE A 110 6.87 -9.57 9.73
C PHE A 110 8.00 -9.32 10.74
N ALA A 111 7.84 -9.78 11.98
CA ALA A 111 8.87 -9.66 13.01
C ALA A 111 10.09 -10.57 12.70
N ASN A 112 9.85 -11.81 12.28
CA ASN A 112 10.89 -12.82 12.05
C ASN A 112 11.59 -12.67 10.70
N LYS A 113 10.87 -12.27 9.65
CA LYS A 113 11.41 -12.04 8.29
C LYS A 113 11.72 -10.56 8.08
N ARG A 114 12.05 -9.84 9.15
CA ARG A 114 12.47 -8.44 9.06
C ARG A 114 13.84 -8.41 8.40
N VAL A 115 13.86 -8.44 7.07
CA VAL A 115 15.07 -8.21 6.28
C VAL A 115 15.61 -6.88 6.75
N THR A 116 16.75 -6.91 7.43
CA THR A 116 17.33 -5.69 7.96
C THR A 116 17.70 -4.79 6.79
N LYS A 117 17.73 -3.46 6.99
CA LYS A 117 18.22 -2.56 5.94
C LYS A 117 19.58 -3.01 5.41
N THR A 118 20.43 -3.53 6.29
CA THR A 118 21.74 -4.11 5.97
C THR A 118 21.62 -5.28 4.98
N GLU A 119 20.72 -6.23 5.23
CA GLU A 119 20.51 -7.37 4.34
C GLU A 119 19.92 -6.93 2.99
N LEU A 120 18.99 -5.98 2.96
CA LEU A 120 18.49 -5.40 1.71
C LEU A 120 19.59 -4.67 0.92
N TYR A 121 20.46 -3.92 1.61
CA TYR A 121 21.61 -3.26 0.97
C TYR A 121 22.62 -4.27 0.46
N TYR A 122 22.91 -5.32 1.23
CA TYR A 122 23.78 -6.41 0.81
C TYR A 122 23.23 -7.13 -0.42
N LEU A 123 21.94 -7.47 -0.45
CA LEU A 123 21.32 -8.11 -1.61
C LEU A 123 21.33 -7.20 -2.85
N LYS A 124 21.07 -5.90 -2.68
CA LYS A 124 21.20 -4.91 -3.76
C LYS A 124 22.65 -4.83 -4.25
N PHE A 125 23.61 -4.73 -3.34
CA PHE A 125 25.03 -4.71 -3.66
C PHE A 125 25.43 -5.97 -4.43
N ARG A 126 25.09 -7.16 -3.92
CA ARG A 126 25.34 -8.44 -4.56
C ARG A 126 24.73 -8.52 -5.96
N SER A 127 23.52 -7.98 -6.16
CA SER A 127 22.89 -7.95 -7.49
C SER A 127 23.66 -7.08 -8.48
N LYS A 128 24.18 -5.93 -8.04
CA LYS A 128 25.00 -5.04 -8.87
C LYS A 128 26.38 -5.63 -9.14
N ALA A 129 26.96 -6.29 -8.13
CA ALA A 129 28.27 -6.91 -8.22
C ALA A 129 28.31 -8.12 -9.16
N LYS A 130 27.16 -8.75 -9.46
CA LYS A 130 27.09 -9.88 -10.41
C LYS A 130 27.63 -9.55 -11.81
N ASN A 131 27.51 -8.29 -12.23
CA ASN A 131 27.89 -7.86 -13.57
C ASN A 131 29.25 -7.13 -13.60
N LEU A 132 29.97 -7.08 -12.47
CA LEU A 132 31.29 -6.47 -12.43
C LEU A 132 32.33 -7.44 -12.97
N ASN A 133 33.14 -6.99 -13.93
CA ASN A 133 34.36 -7.71 -14.29
C ASN A 133 35.42 -7.47 -13.22
N VAL A 134 35.87 -8.56 -12.61
CA VAL A 134 36.94 -8.57 -11.61
C VAL A 134 38.05 -9.47 -12.11
N ASN A 135 39.19 -8.89 -12.42
CA ASN A 135 40.38 -9.61 -12.89
C ASN A 135 41.41 -9.63 -11.77
N LYS A 136 41.81 -10.82 -11.33
CA LYS A 136 42.88 -10.95 -10.33
C LYS A 136 44.23 -10.65 -11.01
N ILE A 137 44.97 -9.68 -10.46
CA ILE A 137 46.32 -9.34 -10.94
C ILE A 137 47.35 -10.18 -10.16
N ASN A 138 47.30 -10.11 -8.82
CA ASN A 138 48.21 -10.79 -7.90
C ASN A 138 47.44 -11.46 -6.75
N ASN A 139 48.14 -12.11 -5.81
CA ASN A 139 47.48 -12.78 -4.69
C ASN A 139 46.55 -11.85 -3.88
N ASN A 140 46.94 -10.59 -3.70
CA ASN A 140 46.21 -9.61 -2.91
C ASN A 140 45.75 -8.39 -3.73
N GLU A 141 45.81 -8.45 -5.07
CA GLU A 141 45.50 -7.29 -5.92
C GLU A 141 44.54 -7.68 -7.04
N PHE A 142 43.49 -6.86 -7.20
CA PHE A 142 42.40 -7.09 -8.14
C PHE A 142 42.15 -5.83 -8.97
N ASN A 143 41.91 -6.02 -10.26
CA ASN A 143 41.40 -4.97 -11.13
C ASN A 143 39.88 -5.10 -11.24
N VAL A 144 39.15 -4.10 -10.76
CA VAL A 144 37.68 -4.12 -10.68
C VAL A 144 37.11 -3.06 -11.59
N GLN A 145 36.23 -3.45 -12.52
CA GLN A 145 35.54 -2.51 -13.41
C GLN A 145 34.65 -1.55 -12.62
N SER A 146 34.59 -0.29 -13.02
CA SER A 146 33.66 0.69 -12.46
C SER A 146 32.21 0.32 -12.75
N ALA A 147 31.33 0.57 -11.78
CA ALA A 147 29.89 0.31 -11.93
C ALA A 147 29.15 1.37 -12.76
N THR A 148 29.76 2.54 -12.98
CA THR A 148 29.18 3.66 -13.73
C THR A 148 29.82 3.88 -15.10
N GLU A 149 31.09 3.52 -15.25
CA GLU A 149 31.88 3.79 -16.46
C GLU A 149 32.56 2.52 -16.94
N ASN A 150 32.13 1.98 -18.08
CA ASN A 150 32.60 0.67 -18.53
C ASN A 150 34.11 0.61 -18.85
N GLU A 151 34.74 1.74 -19.14
CA GLU A 151 36.16 1.81 -19.52
C GLU A 151 37.10 2.08 -18.33
N VAL A 152 36.55 2.38 -17.15
CA VAL A 152 37.35 2.68 -15.95
C VAL A 152 37.50 1.43 -15.10
N PHE A 153 38.73 1.14 -14.70
CA PHE A 153 39.07 0.06 -13.79
C PHE A 153 39.83 0.59 -12.57
N TYR A 154 39.56 0.02 -11.40
CA TYR A 154 40.19 0.35 -10.14
C TYR A 154 41.04 -0.81 -9.63
N SER A 155 42.29 -0.53 -9.25
CA SER A 155 43.12 -1.48 -8.50
C SER A 155 42.72 -1.49 -7.03
N VAL A 156 42.30 -2.65 -6.55
CA VAL A 156 41.88 -2.88 -5.16
C VAL A 156 42.81 -3.90 -4.52
N PHE A 157 43.44 -3.50 -3.41
CA PHE A 157 44.24 -4.40 -2.58
C PHE A 157 43.36 -5.02 -1.49
N ALA A 158 43.34 -6.35 -1.44
CA ALA A 158 42.67 -7.09 -0.38
C ALA A 158 43.71 -7.49 0.68
N GLU A 159 43.72 -6.79 1.81
CA GLU A 159 44.46 -7.24 2.98
C GLU A 159 43.68 -8.40 3.63
N CYS A 160 44.36 -9.54 3.83
CA CYS A 160 43.84 -10.60 4.68
C CYS A 160 43.79 -10.04 6.10
N ILE A 161 42.59 -9.77 6.61
CA ILE A 161 42.39 -9.63 8.05
C ILE A 161 42.37 -11.07 8.57
N ASP A 162 43.54 -11.58 8.94
CA ASP A 162 43.65 -12.83 9.70
C ASP A 162 43.01 -12.59 11.07
N GLY A 163 41.87 -13.25 11.29
CA GLY A 163 41.14 -13.27 12.56
C GLY A 163 40.98 -14.69 13.06
#